data_AF-A0A7X3PQY1-F1
#
_entry.id   AF-A0A7X3PQY1-F1
#
_cell.length_a   1.000
_cell.length_b   1.000
_cell.length_c   1.000
_cell.angle_alpha   90.00
_cell.angle_beta   90.00
_cell.angle_gamma   90.00
#
_symmetry.space_group_name_H-M   'P 1'
#
loop_
_entity.id
_entity.type
_entity.pdbx_description
1 polymer ?
#
loop_
_entity_poly.entity_id
_entity_poly.type
_entity_poly.pdbx_seq_one_letter_code
_entity_poly.pdbx_strand_id
1 'polypeptide(L)'
;MQGPPMPPAGGSSQPSAGLVYTSKGGKQQKGRGLEKLRDNMSFETAFERTMRLEGGYLLHEVEGDAGGLTYAGIAKNRWPDLALWDDRDRLTQEPDEDIVAYVQAFYRENFWDAMRLDEIEHSEPAFVIYDFGINAGTKNAIRAAQRACMEDPREHDGLVGPKTIEAVNAADPVWFVGQFSVLRCAYYGELVLKRPVNVKFLRGWLNRVETCLRHAA
;
A
#
# COMPACT_ATOMS: atom_id res chain seq x y z
N MET A 1 -1.41 -10.97 -14.10
CA MET A 1 -0.89 -11.96 -13.12
C MET A 1 -0.98 -11.31 -11.76
N GLN A 2 -1.83 -11.84 -10.87
CA GLN A 2 -1.96 -11.33 -9.50
C GLN A 2 -0.66 -11.53 -8.72
N GLY A 3 -0.33 -10.56 -7.86
CA GLY A 3 0.72 -10.69 -6.86
C GLY A 3 0.34 -11.72 -5.79
N PRO A 4 1.25 -12.04 -4.86
CA PRO A 4 0.93 -12.79 -3.66
C PRO A 4 -0.15 -12.04 -2.86
N PRO A 5 -0.92 -12.76 -2.02
CA PRO A 5 -1.82 -12.12 -1.07
C PRO A 5 -1.06 -11.19 -0.11
N MET A 6 -1.62 -10.01 0.16
CA MET A 6 -1.03 -8.97 1.02
C MET A 6 -0.57 -9.54 2.38
N PRO A 7 0.65 -9.25 2.86
CA PRO A 7 1.08 -9.70 4.18
C PRO A 7 0.24 -9.04 5.29
N PRO A 8 0.05 -9.71 6.44
CA PRO A 8 -0.62 -9.09 7.58
C PRO A 8 0.23 -7.92 8.09
N ALA A 9 -0.41 -6.87 8.62
CA ALA A 9 0.31 -5.74 9.21
C ALA A 9 1.27 -6.24 10.31
N GLY A 10 2.56 -6.00 10.13
CA GLY A 10 3.59 -6.31 11.11
C GLY A 10 3.59 -5.30 12.24
N GLY A 11 2.59 -5.38 13.12
CA GLY A 11 2.42 -4.52 14.29
C GLY A 11 1.11 -4.85 14.98
N SER A 12 1.17 -5.20 16.25
CA SER A 12 0.01 -5.50 17.08
C SER A 12 -0.83 -4.25 17.30
N SER A 13 -1.79 -4.02 16.43
CA SER A 13 -2.95 -3.18 16.71
C SER A 13 -4.14 -3.88 16.08
N GLN A 14 -4.83 -4.67 16.91
CA GLN A 14 -6.16 -5.16 16.54
C GLN A 14 -7.05 -3.95 16.26
N PRO A 15 -7.82 -3.93 15.16
CA PRO A 15 -8.85 -2.93 15.00
C PRO A 15 -9.92 -3.15 16.07
N SER A 16 -10.30 -2.06 16.76
CA SER A 16 -11.37 -2.09 17.76
C SER A 16 -12.69 -2.48 17.10
N ALA A 17 -13.33 -3.52 17.62
CA ALA A 17 -14.70 -3.89 17.25
C ALA A 17 -15.66 -2.72 17.52
N GLY A 18 -16.33 -2.26 16.46
CA GLY A 18 -17.47 -1.36 16.55
C GLY A 18 -17.33 -0.11 15.69
N LEU A 19 -17.77 -0.17 14.44
CA LEU A 19 -18.25 1.01 13.74
C LEU A 19 -19.63 0.77 13.16
N VAL A 20 -20.60 1.44 13.78
CA VAL A 20 -21.90 1.79 13.18
C VAL A 20 -21.65 3.09 12.42
N TYR A 21 -21.74 3.08 11.10
CA TYR A 21 -21.62 4.29 10.29
C TYR A 21 -23.00 4.91 10.07
N THR A 22 -23.18 6.15 10.54
CA THR A 22 -24.23 7.04 10.07
C THR A 22 -23.61 8.18 9.27
N SER A 23 -24.00 8.31 8.01
CA SER A 23 -23.71 9.45 7.13
C SER A 23 -24.18 10.77 7.76
N LYS A 24 -23.30 11.77 7.87
CA LYS A 24 -23.64 13.20 7.79
C LYS A 24 -22.41 14.02 7.38
N GLY A 25 -22.57 14.76 6.28
CA GLY A 25 -21.54 15.56 5.65
C GLY A 25 -21.05 16.78 6.43
N GLY A 26 -19.82 17.20 6.11
CA GLY A 26 -19.17 18.40 6.63
C GLY A 26 -18.40 19.13 5.53
N LYS A 27 -18.62 20.44 5.45
CA LYS A 27 -18.22 21.35 4.36
C LYS A 27 -16.70 21.57 4.26
N GLN A 28 -16.18 21.63 3.04
CA GLN A 28 -14.84 22.16 2.71
C GLN A 28 -14.73 23.65 3.06
N GLN A 29 -13.65 24.04 3.75
CA GLN A 29 -13.22 25.44 3.84
C GLN A 29 -11.95 25.65 3.00
N LYS A 30 -12.00 26.70 2.17
CA LYS A 30 -10.90 27.19 1.33
C LYS A 30 -10.02 28.17 2.10
N GLY A 31 -8.71 27.94 2.11
CA GLY A 31 -7.68 28.95 2.34
C GLY A 31 -6.70 28.94 1.17
N ARG A 32 -6.64 30.04 0.39
CA ARG A 32 -5.65 30.25 -0.68
C ARG A 32 -4.51 31.11 -0.12
N GLY A 33 -3.28 30.59 -0.20
CA GLY A 33 -2.06 31.36 0.00
C GLY A 33 -0.87 30.58 -0.55
N LEU A 34 -0.40 30.97 -1.74
CA LEU A 34 0.92 30.75 -2.36
C LEU A 34 1.86 29.67 -1.78
N GLU A 35 1.40 28.43 -1.59
CA GLU A 35 2.29 27.27 -1.66
C GLU A 35 2.59 27.03 -3.14
N LYS A 36 3.85 26.85 -3.50
CA LYS A 36 4.20 26.16 -4.76
C LYS A 36 3.28 24.96 -4.85
N LEU A 37 2.61 24.75 -6.00
CA LEU A 37 1.80 23.56 -6.25
C LEU A 37 2.65 22.33 -5.90
N ARG A 38 2.51 21.82 -4.68
CA ARG A 38 3.13 20.58 -4.26
C ARG A 38 2.48 19.53 -5.15
N ASP A 39 3.30 18.83 -5.92
CA ASP A 39 2.88 17.61 -6.60
C ASP A 39 2.82 16.53 -5.53
N ASN A 40 1.78 16.55 -4.70
CA ASN A 40 1.56 15.58 -3.64
C ASN A 40 0.53 14.54 -4.10
N MET A 41 0.83 13.27 -3.82
CA MET A 41 -0.07 12.18 -4.13
C MET A 41 -1.23 12.21 -3.14
N SER A 42 -2.47 12.24 -3.63
CA SER A 42 -3.62 11.97 -2.77
C SER A 42 -3.81 10.46 -2.59
N PHE A 43 -4.36 10.06 -1.45
CA PHE A 43 -4.73 8.67 -1.21
C PHE A 43 -5.62 8.11 -2.32
N GLU A 44 -6.62 8.87 -2.77
CA GLU A 44 -7.58 8.43 -3.79
C GLU A 44 -6.88 8.13 -5.11
N THR A 45 -5.94 8.98 -5.52
CA THR A 45 -5.14 8.78 -6.73
C THR A 45 -4.25 7.54 -6.61
N ALA A 46 -3.59 7.36 -5.46
CA ALA A 46 -2.77 6.19 -5.21
C ALA A 46 -3.59 4.89 -5.18
N PHE A 47 -4.75 4.92 -4.52
CA PHE A 47 -5.68 3.81 -4.42
C PHE A 47 -6.21 3.40 -5.79
N GLU A 48 -6.62 4.35 -6.63
CA GLU A 48 -7.06 4.06 -8.00
C GLU A 48 -5.96 3.38 -8.83
N ARG A 49 -4.71 3.85 -8.71
CA ARG A 49 -3.57 3.21 -9.37
C ARG A 49 -3.40 1.77 -8.88
N THR A 50 -3.48 1.53 -7.57
CA THR A 50 -3.42 0.18 -6.99
C THR A 50 -4.55 -0.71 -7.51
N MET A 51 -5.80 -0.24 -7.54
CA MET A 51 -6.94 -1.04 -8.02
C MET A 51 -6.77 -1.47 -9.48
N ARG A 52 -6.20 -0.60 -10.34
CA ARG A 52 -5.88 -0.96 -11.74
C ARG A 52 -4.81 -2.07 -11.82
N LEU A 53 -3.86 -2.10 -10.88
CA LEU A 53 -2.82 -3.12 -10.83
C LEU A 53 -3.31 -4.46 -10.25
N GLU A 54 -4.21 -4.43 -9.25
CA GLU A 54 -4.76 -5.63 -8.60
C GLU A 54 -5.87 -6.31 -9.42
N GLY A 55 -6.49 -5.59 -10.37
CA GLY A 55 -7.61 -6.09 -11.17
C GLY A 55 -8.99 -5.69 -10.66
N GLY A 56 -9.05 -4.73 -9.73
CA GLY A 56 -10.30 -4.13 -9.22
C GLY A 56 -11.04 -4.97 -8.19
N TYR A 57 -12.33 -4.69 -8.04
CA TYR A 57 -13.25 -5.28 -7.05
C TYR A 57 -13.74 -6.67 -7.47
N LEU A 58 -12.81 -7.61 -7.61
CA LEU A 58 -13.13 -8.98 -8.02
C LEU A 58 -12.86 -9.95 -6.87
N LEU A 59 -13.85 -10.83 -6.61
CA LEU A 59 -13.68 -11.97 -5.73
C LEU A 59 -12.98 -13.10 -6.48
N HIS A 60 -11.88 -13.59 -5.93
CA HIS A 60 -11.14 -14.73 -6.44
C HIS A 60 -11.02 -15.80 -5.37
N GLU A 61 -11.19 -17.06 -5.77
CA GLU A 61 -10.80 -18.21 -4.95
C GLU A 61 -9.41 -18.68 -5.37
N VAL A 62 -8.50 -18.79 -4.41
CA VAL A 62 -7.19 -19.40 -4.62
C VAL A 62 -7.34 -20.91 -4.45
N GLU A 63 -7.32 -21.62 -5.57
CA GLU A 63 -7.47 -23.08 -5.63
C GLU A 63 -6.43 -23.79 -4.75
N GLY A 64 -6.89 -24.66 -3.83
CA GLY A 64 -6.03 -25.47 -2.96
C GLY A 64 -5.73 -24.90 -1.56
N ASP A 65 -6.25 -23.73 -1.19
CA ASP A 65 -6.11 -23.17 0.17
C ASP A 65 -7.48 -23.04 0.86
N ALA A 66 -7.65 -23.73 1.99
CA ALA A 66 -8.89 -23.68 2.77
C ALA A 66 -9.02 -22.29 3.41
N GLY A 67 -9.78 -21.39 2.77
CA GLY A 67 -9.95 -19.98 3.18
C GLY A 67 -9.34 -18.95 2.21
N GLY A 68 -8.84 -19.39 1.04
CA GLY A 68 -8.15 -18.59 0.03
C GLY A 68 -9.01 -17.59 -0.77
N LEU A 69 -9.98 -16.92 -0.15
CA LEU A 69 -10.73 -15.84 -0.81
C LEU A 69 -9.88 -14.58 -0.87
N THR A 70 -9.87 -13.90 -2.02
CA THR A 70 -9.29 -12.57 -2.19
C THR A 70 -10.30 -11.65 -2.84
N TYR A 71 -10.57 -10.49 -2.25
CA TYR A 71 -11.47 -9.47 -2.80
C TYR A 71 -10.76 -8.13 -2.82
N ALA A 72 -10.70 -7.47 -3.99
CA ALA A 72 -9.98 -6.21 -4.16
C ALA A 72 -8.54 -6.25 -3.62
N GLY A 73 -7.85 -7.39 -3.80
CA GLY A 73 -6.50 -7.64 -3.27
C GLY A 73 -6.44 -8.06 -1.79
N ILE A 74 -7.52 -7.89 -1.02
CA ILE A 74 -7.60 -8.25 0.41
C ILE A 74 -7.83 -9.76 0.53
N ALA A 75 -6.90 -10.49 1.14
CA ALA A 75 -7.00 -11.93 1.31
C ALA A 75 -7.59 -12.31 2.67
N LYS A 76 -8.64 -13.14 2.68
CA LYS A 76 -9.35 -13.57 3.90
C LYS A 76 -8.44 -14.32 4.88
N ASN A 77 -7.54 -15.17 4.39
CA ASN A 77 -6.58 -15.87 5.23
C ASN A 77 -5.55 -14.94 5.92
N ARG A 78 -5.42 -13.69 5.47
CA ARG A 78 -4.55 -12.66 6.06
C ARG A 78 -5.30 -11.71 6.97
N TRP A 79 -6.57 -11.47 6.66
CA TRP A 79 -7.44 -10.55 7.36
C TRP A 79 -8.79 -11.21 7.72
N PRO A 80 -8.78 -12.31 8.49
CA PRO A 80 -9.96 -13.18 8.66
C PRO A 80 -11.11 -12.49 9.39
N ASP A 81 -10.81 -11.50 10.23
CA ASP A 81 -11.76 -10.85 11.13
C ASP A 81 -12.44 -9.60 10.53
N LEU A 82 -12.22 -9.31 9.24
CA LEU A 82 -12.88 -8.17 8.58
C LEU A 82 -14.35 -8.49 8.34
N ALA A 83 -15.22 -7.53 8.68
CA ALA A 83 -16.66 -7.58 8.40
C ALA A 83 -16.98 -7.75 6.90
N LEU A 84 -16.01 -7.39 6.03
CA LEU A 84 -16.05 -7.67 4.59
C LEU A 84 -16.44 -9.12 4.28
N TRP A 85 -16.05 -10.07 5.14
CA TRP A 85 -16.25 -11.51 4.91
C TRP A 85 -17.59 -12.07 5.41
N ASP A 86 -18.41 -11.26 6.07
CA ASP A 86 -19.69 -11.69 6.66
C ASP A 86 -20.76 -11.93 5.60
N ASP A 87 -20.69 -11.22 4.47
CA ASP A 87 -21.60 -11.37 3.34
C ASP A 87 -20.83 -11.68 2.05
N ARG A 88 -20.57 -12.97 1.84
CA ARG A 88 -19.84 -13.44 0.66
C ARG A 88 -20.61 -13.20 -0.64
N ASP A 89 -21.93 -13.37 -0.62
CA ASP A 89 -22.74 -13.29 -1.83
C ASP A 89 -22.70 -11.86 -2.38
N ARG A 90 -22.70 -10.85 -1.50
CA ARG A 90 -22.49 -9.44 -1.88
C ARG A 90 -21.17 -9.20 -2.61
N LEU A 91 -20.09 -9.91 -2.26
CA LEU A 91 -18.78 -9.79 -2.92
C LEU A 91 -18.73 -10.43 -4.32
N THR A 92 -19.74 -11.21 -4.71
CA THR A 92 -19.84 -11.78 -6.07
C THR A 92 -20.52 -10.85 -7.07
N GLN A 93 -21.09 -9.75 -6.59
CA GLN A 93 -21.80 -8.76 -7.40
C GLN A 93 -20.91 -7.56 -7.71
N GLU A 94 -21.38 -6.68 -8.59
CA GLU A 94 -20.77 -5.35 -8.74
C GLU A 94 -20.73 -4.64 -7.38
N PRO A 95 -19.61 -4.00 -7.02
CA PRO A 95 -19.46 -3.37 -5.71
C PRO A 95 -20.43 -2.20 -5.57
N ASP A 96 -21.23 -2.22 -4.51
CA ASP A 96 -22.01 -1.04 -4.11
C ASP A 96 -21.13 -0.01 -3.40
N GLU A 97 -21.68 1.20 -3.18
CA GLU A 97 -20.96 2.33 -2.59
C GLU A 97 -20.38 2.03 -1.20
N ASP A 98 -21.08 1.22 -0.41
CA ASP A 98 -20.65 0.85 0.94
C ASP A 98 -19.44 -0.10 0.90
N ILE A 99 -19.42 -1.07 -0.03
CA ILE A 99 -18.25 -1.96 -0.23
C ILE A 99 -17.05 -1.17 -0.74
N VAL A 100 -17.27 -0.26 -1.69
CA VAL A 100 -16.21 0.64 -2.19
C VAL A 100 -15.62 1.46 -1.03
N ALA A 101 -16.48 2.09 -0.23
CA ALA A 101 -16.06 2.90 0.91
C ALA A 101 -15.32 2.06 1.96
N TYR A 102 -15.78 0.84 2.23
CA TYR A 102 -15.12 -0.08 3.16
C TYR A 102 -13.70 -0.43 2.71
N VAL A 103 -13.53 -0.84 1.45
CA VAL A 103 -12.22 -1.20 0.90
C VAL A 103 -11.29 0.02 0.90
N GLN A 104 -11.79 1.20 0.50
CA GLN A 104 -11.00 2.44 0.57
C GLN A 104 -10.54 2.75 1.99
N ALA A 105 -11.45 2.68 2.97
CA ALA A 105 -11.11 2.92 4.38
C ALA A 105 -10.05 1.93 4.87
N PHE A 106 -10.20 0.64 4.52
CA PHE A 106 -9.21 -0.39 4.84
C PHE A 106 -7.82 -0.02 4.31
N TYR A 107 -7.70 0.35 3.04
CA TYR A 107 -6.42 0.71 2.44
C TYR A 107 -5.82 2.00 3.01
N ARG A 108 -6.68 2.99 3.32
CA ARG A 108 -6.27 4.25 3.92
C ARG A 108 -5.66 4.01 5.30
N GLU A 109 -6.40 3.34 6.18
CA GLU A 109 -6.00 3.09 7.57
C GLU A 109 -4.76 2.20 7.65
N ASN A 110 -4.77 1.05 6.95
CA ASN A 110 -3.77 0.01 7.16
C ASN A 110 -2.45 0.27 6.42
N PHE A 111 -2.44 1.16 5.42
CA PHE A 111 -1.26 1.40 4.61
C PHE A 111 -0.93 2.89 4.47
N TRP A 112 -1.88 3.72 4.03
CA TRP A 112 -1.60 5.14 3.75
C TRP A 112 -1.29 5.93 5.02
N ASP A 113 -2.24 5.93 5.96
CA ASP A 113 -2.15 6.67 7.23
C ASP A 113 -1.12 6.02 8.16
N ALA A 114 -1.07 4.68 8.21
CA ALA A 114 -0.06 3.94 8.96
C ALA A 114 1.39 4.26 8.54
N MET A 115 1.60 4.70 7.30
CA MET A 115 2.90 5.14 6.76
C MET A 115 3.02 6.66 6.65
N ARG A 116 2.04 7.43 7.15
CA ARG A 116 2.03 8.91 7.17
C ARG A 116 2.25 9.54 5.79
N LEU A 117 1.68 8.94 4.75
CA LEU A 117 1.99 9.32 3.37
C LEU A 117 1.38 10.66 2.93
N ASP A 118 0.37 11.16 3.64
CA ASP A 118 -0.14 12.54 3.46
C ASP A 118 0.93 13.61 3.75
N GLU A 119 2.02 13.26 4.47
CA GLU A 119 3.12 14.17 4.80
C GLU A 119 4.27 14.14 3.78
N ILE A 120 4.18 13.30 2.75
CA ILE A 120 5.18 13.23 1.68
C ILE A 120 4.83 14.23 0.57
N GLU A 121 5.75 15.14 0.28
CA GLU A 121 5.51 16.28 -0.62
C GLU A 121 5.58 15.92 -2.11
N HIS A 122 6.12 14.73 -2.43
CA HIS A 122 6.35 14.26 -3.79
C HIS A 122 5.48 13.05 -4.13
N SER A 123 4.75 13.15 -5.24
CA SER A 123 3.75 12.17 -5.66
C SER A 123 4.31 10.75 -5.79
N GLU A 124 5.37 10.58 -6.60
CA GLU A 124 5.91 9.24 -6.89
C GLU A 124 6.60 8.58 -5.67
N PRO A 125 7.42 9.28 -4.85
CA PRO A 125 7.89 8.76 -3.57
C PRO A 125 6.77 8.24 -2.66
N ALA A 126 5.68 9.00 -2.48
CA ALA A 126 4.53 8.55 -1.69
C ALA A 126 3.90 7.28 -2.27
N PHE A 127 3.69 7.25 -3.59
CA PHE A 127 3.08 6.11 -4.27
C PHE A 127 3.93 4.84 -4.20
N VAL A 128 5.25 4.92 -4.41
CA VAL A 128 6.09 3.70 -4.37
C VAL A 128 6.21 3.13 -2.97
N ILE A 129 6.19 3.97 -1.92
CA ILE A 129 6.15 3.52 -0.52
C ILE A 129 4.81 2.83 -0.26
N TYR A 130 3.69 3.44 -0.67
CA TYR A 130 2.35 2.85 -0.56
C TYR A 130 2.24 1.48 -1.26
N ASP A 131 2.59 1.43 -2.55
CA ASP A 131 2.53 0.24 -3.39
C ASP A 131 3.38 -0.90 -2.81
N PHE A 132 4.57 -0.59 -2.30
CA PHE A 132 5.42 -1.59 -1.69
C PHE A 132 4.90 -2.01 -0.31
N GLY A 133 4.33 -1.10 0.48
CA GLY A 133 3.71 -1.40 1.78
C GLY A 133 2.56 -2.40 1.66
N ILE A 134 1.76 -2.29 0.62
CA ILE A 134 0.69 -3.25 0.27
C ILE A 134 1.25 -4.65 0.04
N ASN A 135 2.39 -4.77 -0.65
CA ASN A 135 2.95 -6.05 -1.07
C ASN A 135 3.90 -6.70 -0.06
N ALA A 136 4.63 -5.88 0.71
CA ALA A 136 5.71 -6.31 1.58
C ALA A 136 5.47 -5.96 3.06
N GLY A 137 4.38 -5.26 3.37
CA GLY A 137 4.07 -4.76 4.71
C GLY A 137 4.70 -3.39 4.97
N THR A 138 4.00 -2.56 5.73
CA THR A 138 4.37 -1.17 6.04
C THR A 138 5.80 -1.04 6.60
N LYS A 139 6.17 -1.88 7.57
CA LYS A 139 7.51 -1.88 8.17
C LYS A 139 8.64 -2.11 7.15
N ASN A 140 8.44 -3.00 6.18
CA ASN A 140 9.45 -3.26 5.16
C ASN A 140 9.53 -2.12 4.15
N ALA A 141 8.39 -1.50 3.83
CA ALA A 141 8.36 -0.33 2.96
C ALA A 141 9.03 0.88 3.58
N ILE A 142 8.73 1.19 4.84
CA ILE A 142 9.39 2.28 5.57
C ILE A 142 10.89 2.01 5.71
N ARG A 143 11.30 0.78 6.03
CA ARG A 143 12.73 0.45 6.08
C ARG A 143 13.42 0.64 4.73
N ALA A 144 12.77 0.29 3.63
CA ALA A 144 13.32 0.53 2.30
C ALA A 144 13.42 2.05 2.00
N ALA A 145 12.45 2.86 2.45
CA ALA A 145 12.49 4.30 2.30
C ALA A 145 13.67 4.90 3.07
N GLN A 146 13.84 4.52 4.34
CA GLN A 146 14.96 4.94 5.17
C GLN A 146 16.30 4.54 4.53
N ARG A 147 16.44 3.31 4.01
CA ARG A 147 17.64 2.87 3.28
C ARG A 147 17.92 3.68 2.02
N ALA A 148 16.90 4.22 1.37
CA ALA A 148 17.04 4.98 0.14
C ALA A 148 17.48 6.45 0.37
N CYS A 149 17.20 7.03 1.53
CA CYS A 149 17.42 8.46 1.78
C CYS A 149 18.19 8.81 3.06
N MET A 150 18.42 7.85 3.97
CA MET A 150 19.11 8.09 5.25
C MET A 150 20.46 7.40 5.28
N GLU A 151 21.50 8.13 5.70
CA GLU A 151 22.88 7.65 5.68
C GLU A 151 23.20 6.62 6.77
N ASP A 152 22.67 6.81 7.98
CA ASP A 152 23.00 5.95 9.14
C ASP A 152 22.13 4.68 9.16
N PRO A 153 22.72 3.48 8.98
CA PRO A 153 21.96 2.23 9.01
C PRO A 153 21.24 1.95 10.33
N ARG A 154 21.67 2.57 11.44
CA ARG A 154 21.02 2.44 12.75
C ARG A 154 19.65 3.10 12.80
N GLU A 155 19.35 4.01 11.87
CA GLU A 155 18.07 4.69 11.75
C GLU A 155 17.08 3.94 10.83
N HIS A 156 17.49 2.81 10.23
CA HIS A 156 16.65 2.00 9.32
C HIS A 156 15.72 1.01 10.08
N ASP A 157 15.01 1.51 11.09
CA ASP A 157 14.20 0.71 12.01
C ASP A 157 12.87 0.20 11.41
N GLY A 158 12.40 0.82 10.33
CA GLY A 158 11.11 0.58 9.70
C GLY A 158 9.94 1.30 10.37
N LEU A 159 10.20 2.30 11.20
CA LEU A 159 9.20 3.15 11.86
C LEU A 159 9.15 4.53 11.18
N VAL A 160 7.94 5.03 10.96
CA VAL A 160 7.75 6.33 10.29
C VAL A 160 7.70 7.48 11.31
N GLY A 161 8.87 8.04 11.61
CA GLY A 161 9.03 9.24 12.43
C GLY A 161 9.22 10.52 11.61
N PRO A 162 9.20 11.70 12.25
CA PRO A 162 9.48 12.99 11.58
C PRO A 162 10.78 13.00 10.78
N LYS A 163 11.84 12.34 11.28
CA LYS A 163 13.11 12.18 10.56
C LYS A 163 12.96 11.43 9.23
N THR A 164 12.15 10.37 9.22
CA THR A 164 11.87 9.61 7.99
C THR A 164 11.16 10.49 6.97
N ILE A 165 10.14 11.25 7.40
CA ILE A 165 9.38 12.17 6.53
C ILE A 165 10.30 13.27 5.96
N GLU A 166 11.10 13.90 6.82
CA GLU A 166 12.05 14.93 6.40
C GLU A 166 13.07 14.40 5.38
N ALA A 167 13.63 13.21 5.62
CA ALA A 167 14.60 12.59 4.71
C ALA A 167 13.99 12.25 3.33
N VAL A 168 12.74 11.74 3.29
CA VAL A 168 12.06 11.46 2.03
C VAL A 168 11.75 12.75 1.28
N ASN A 169 11.29 13.80 1.95
CA ASN A 169 10.98 15.09 1.33
C ASN A 169 12.24 15.87 0.91
N ALA A 170 13.38 15.63 1.54
CA ALA A 170 14.65 16.25 1.16
C ALA A 170 15.35 15.55 -0.01
N ALA A 171 15.01 14.29 -0.30
CA ALA A 171 15.62 13.52 -1.38
C ALA A 171 15.12 14.00 -2.76
N ASP A 172 16.02 13.97 -3.76
CA ASP A 172 15.58 14.11 -5.14
C ASP A 172 14.58 12.98 -5.47
N PRO A 173 13.35 13.28 -5.95
CA PRO A 173 12.29 12.29 -6.06
C PRO A 173 12.62 11.20 -7.09
N VAL A 174 13.30 11.54 -8.18
CA VAL A 174 13.70 10.58 -9.23
C VAL A 174 14.77 9.64 -8.68
N TRP A 175 15.77 10.18 -8.00
CA TRP A 175 16.82 9.40 -7.35
C TRP A 175 16.25 8.48 -6.27
N PHE A 176 15.36 9.01 -5.42
CA PHE A 176 14.68 8.23 -4.38
C PHE A 176 13.94 7.04 -4.98
N VAL A 177 13.10 7.26 -6.00
CA VAL A 177 12.35 6.19 -6.66
C VAL A 177 13.29 5.16 -7.30
N GLY A 178 14.40 5.60 -7.89
CA GLY A 178 15.45 4.71 -8.39
C GLY A 178 16.05 3.80 -7.32
N GLN A 179 16.53 4.38 -6.22
CA GLN A 179 17.12 3.62 -5.09
C GLN A 179 16.10 2.70 -4.43
N PHE A 180 14.89 3.21 -4.18
CA PHE A 180 13.79 2.43 -3.61
C PHE A 180 13.44 1.23 -4.51
N SER A 181 13.42 1.40 -5.83
CA SER A 181 13.16 0.33 -6.78
C SER A 181 14.22 -0.77 -6.76
N VAL A 182 15.51 -0.42 -6.63
CA VAL A 182 16.58 -1.41 -6.46
C VAL A 182 16.38 -2.21 -5.17
N LEU A 183 16.03 -1.54 -4.07
CA LEU A 183 15.75 -2.19 -2.79
C LEU A 183 14.54 -3.13 -2.84
N ARG A 184 13.49 -2.77 -3.59
CA ARG A 184 12.34 -3.65 -3.86
C ARG A 184 12.77 -4.91 -4.62
N CYS A 185 13.55 -4.76 -5.70
CA CYS A 185 14.08 -5.89 -6.46
C CYS A 185 14.91 -6.83 -5.57
N ALA A 186 15.78 -6.28 -4.73
CA ALA A 186 16.57 -7.05 -3.78
C ALA A 186 15.68 -7.83 -2.78
N TYR A 187 14.67 -7.17 -2.22
CA TYR A 187 13.71 -7.80 -1.31
C TYR A 187 12.98 -8.98 -1.97
N TYR A 188 12.51 -8.82 -3.20
CA TYR A 188 11.83 -9.89 -3.93
C TYR A 188 12.79 -11.06 -4.25
N GLY A 189 14.04 -10.76 -4.62
CA GLY A 189 15.08 -11.76 -4.80
C GLY A 189 15.32 -12.57 -3.53
N GLU A 190 15.49 -11.91 -2.38
CA GLU A 190 15.63 -12.57 -1.08
C GLU A 190 14.42 -13.44 -0.73
N LEU A 191 13.20 -12.99 -1.04
CA LEU A 191 11.98 -13.74 -0.76
C LEU A 191 11.90 -15.03 -1.58
N VAL A 192 12.36 -15.01 -2.83
CA VAL A 192 12.47 -16.21 -3.69
C VAL A 192 13.57 -17.14 -3.18
N LEU A 193 14.73 -16.60 -2.81
CA LEU A 193 15.83 -17.41 -2.25
C LEU A 193 15.41 -18.10 -0.94
N LYS A 194 14.69 -17.41 -0.06
CA LYS A 194 14.16 -17.96 1.20
C LYS A 194 13.06 -19.00 0.96
N ARG A 195 12.22 -18.80 -0.06
CA ARG A 195 11.10 -19.71 -0.38
C ARG A 195 10.90 -19.82 -1.90
N PRO A 196 11.56 -20.79 -2.57
CA PRO A 196 11.59 -20.89 -4.03
C PRO A 196 10.23 -20.97 -4.73
N VAL A 197 9.18 -21.47 -4.04
CA VAL A 197 7.80 -21.50 -4.57
C VAL A 197 7.28 -20.11 -4.97
N ASN A 198 7.86 -19.04 -4.43
CA ASN A 198 7.51 -17.67 -4.73
C ASN A 198 7.97 -17.20 -6.11
N VAL A 199 8.84 -17.96 -6.81
CA VAL A 199 9.37 -17.59 -8.14
C VAL A 199 8.26 -17.31 -9.16
N LYS A 200 7.11 -18.00 -9.03
CA LYS A 200 5.93 -17.79 -9.88
C LYS A 200 5.37 -16.37 -9.82
N PHE A 201 5.61 -15.63 -8.73
CA PHE A 201 5.16 -14.25 -8.54
C PHE A 201 6.19 -13.20 -8.94
N LEU A 202 7.47 -13.59 -9.08
CA LEU A 202 8.59 -12.66 -9.27
C LEU A 202 8.40 -11.76 -10.49
N ARG A 203 7.94 -12.31 -11.61
CA ARG A 203 7.65 -11.52 -12.82
C ARG A 203 6.63 -10.41 -12.56
N GLY A 204 5.56 -10.71 -11.83
CA GLY A 204 4.53 -9.73 -11.46
C GLY A 204 5.10 -8.62 -10.59
N TRP A 205 5.92 -8.97 -9.60
CA TRP A 205 6.59 -8.00 -8.74
C TRP A 205 7.52 -7.05 -9.50
N LEU A 206 8.35 -7.59 -10.39
CA LEU A 206 9.29 -6.78 -11.18
C LEU A 206 8.57 -5.86 -12.16
N ASN A 207 7.47 -6.31 -12.77
CA ASN A 207 6.64 -5.46 -13.63
C ASN A 207 6.05 -4.25 -12.88
N ARG A 208 5.67 -4.40 -11.60
CA ARG A 208 5.21 -3.27 -10.78
C ARG A 208 6.33 -2.27 -10.51
N VAL A 209 7.53 -2.76 -10.21
CA VAL A 209 8.72 -1.90 -10.03
C VAL A 209 9.01 -1.12 -11.32
N GLU A 210 9.01 -1.79 -12.47
CA GLU A 210 9.22 -1.15 -13.77
C GLU A 210 8.16 -0.07 -14.06
N THR A 211 6.89 -0.35 -13.76
CA THR A 211 5.79 0.60 -13.95
C THR A 211 6.00 1.87 -13.12
N CYS A 212 6.42 1.73 -11.86
CA CYS A 212 6.73 2.87 -10.99
C CYS A 212 7.91 3.68 -11.52
N LEU A 213 8.98 3.02 -11.99
CA LEU A 213 10.14 3.70 -12.57
C LEU A 213 9.79 4.51 -13.81
N ARG A 214 8.89 4.02 -14.67
CA ARG A 214 8.44 4.73 -15.88
C ARG A 214 7.63 5.99 -15.57
N HIS A 215 6.95 6.06 -14.42
CA HIS A 215 6.19 7.25 -14.02
C HIS A 215 7.06 8.31 -13.37
N ALA A 216 8.22 7.94 -12.82
CA ALA A 216 9.15 8.86 -12.18
C ALA A 216 10.18 9.50 -13.15
N ALA A 217 10.30 8.99 -14.39
CA ALA A 217 11.24 9.46 -15.41
C ALA A 217 10.58 10.46 -16.37
#